data_AF-A0A8J7B154-F1
#
_entry.id   AF-A0A8J7B154-F1
#
_cell.length_a   1.000
_cell.length_b   1.000
_cell.length_c   1.000
_cell.angle_alpha   90.00
_cell.angle_beta   90.00
_cell.angle_gamma   90.00
#
_symmetry.space_group_name_H-M   'P 1'
#
loop_
_entity.id
_entity.type
_entity.pdbx_description
1 polymer ?
#
loop_
_entity_poly.entity_id
_entity_poly.type
_entity_poly.pdbx_seq_one_letter_code
_entity_poly.pdbx_strand_id
1 'polypeptide(L)'
;MYSLRQGGLPEGMLMSDSWVSSLIEFLKKIDNKEAKAVIEAIILSAIHGVKDKRISISEVEIIIFNLDILLFCKESLRDPRLSLIISYGMELDSIHELVGNPEIANACQEIEEILQSRKSISWSDL
;
A
#
# COMPACT_ATOMS: atom_id res chain seq x y z
N MET A 1 36.08 6.01 -33.24
CA MET A 1 35.65 7.17 -32.44
C MET A 1 34.14 7.23 -32.50
N TYR A 2 33.44 6.83 -31.44
CA TYR A 2 32.01 7.05 -31.29
C TYR A 2 31.77 7.83 -30.00
N SER A 3 30.95 8.87 -30.14
CA SER A 3 30.67 9.94 -29.19
C SER A 3 29.92 9.42 -27.96
N LEU A 4 30.50 9.65 -26.78
CA LEU A 4 29.83 9.55 -25.47
C LEU A 4 28.98 10.80 -25.27
N ARG A 5 27.65 10.72 -25.47
CA ARG A 5 26.71 11.66 -24.83
C ARG A 5 25.40 10.99 -24.44
N GLN A 6 25.19 11.02 -23.13
CA GLN A 6 23.91 11.01 -22.42
C GLN A 6 23.09 9.71 -22.49
N GLY A 7 23.47 8.76 -21.62
CA GLY A 7 22.51 7.82 -21.05
C GLY A 7 21.59 8.57 -20.08
N GLY A 8 20.60 9.29 -20.62
CA GLY A 8 19.41 9.61 -19.85
C GLY A 8 18.65 8.31 -19.64
N LEU A 9 18.42 7.94 -18.38
CA LEU A 9 17.43 6.92 -18.04
C LEU A 9 16.10 7.34 -18.69
N PRO A 10 15.39 6.42 -19.36
CA PRO A 10 14.11 6.75 -19.96
C PRO A 10 13.13 7.15 -18.85
N GLU A 11 12.73 8.42 -18.84
CA GLU A 11 11.56 8.89 -18.12
C GLU A 11 10.35 8.04 -18.57
N GLY A 12 9.67 7.42 -17.61
CA GLY A 12 8.48 6.63 -17.90
C GLY A 12 8.69 5.11 -17.98
N MET A 13 9.54 4.55 -17.11
CA MET A 13 9.38 3.15 -16.73
C MET A 13 8.11 3.06 -15.86
N LEU A 14 6.95 3.09 -16.53
CA LEU A 14 5.65 2.77 -15.96
C LEU A 14 5.82 1.43 -15.25
N MET A 15 5.85 1.45 -13.92
CA MET A 15 5.68 0.25 -13.10
C MET A 15 4.32 -0.32 -13.50
N SER A 16 4.35 -1.22 -14.49
CA SER A 16 3.18 -1.69 -15.22
C SER A 16 2.15 -2.28 -14.25
N ASP A 17 0.87 -2.14 -14.60
CA ASP A 17 -0.30 -2.80 -13.99
C ASP A 17 -0.13 -4.30 -13.66
N SER A 18 0.92 -4.95 -14.19
CA SER A 18 1.27 -6.34 -13.91
C SER A 18 1.61 -6.64 -12.45
N TRP A 19 2.14 -5.67 -11.69
CA TRP A 19 2.47 -5.91 -10.28
C TRP A 19 1.21 -5.98 -9.41
N VAL A 20 0.27 -5.03 -9.58
CA VAL A 20 -1.00 -4.98 -8.83
C VAL A 20 -1.79 -6.25 -9.12
N SER A 21 -1.85 -6.65 -10.40
CA SER A 21 -2.47 -7.90 -10.83
C SER A 21 -1.85 -9.10 -10.11
N SER A 22 -0.52 -9.17 -10.03
CA SER A 22 0.20 -10.25 -9.34
C SER A 22 -0.06 -10.26 -7.83
N LEU A 23 -0.15 -9.08 -7.19
CA LEU A 23 -0.50 -8.96 -5.78
C LEU A 23 -1.92 -9.47 -5.53
N ILE A 24 -2.90 -9.04 -6.33
CA ILE A 24 -4.30 -9.49 -6.20
C ILE A 24 -4.41 -11.01 -6.39
N GLU A 25 -3.73 -11.57 -7.39
CA GLU A 25 -3.68 -13.02 -7.57
C GLU A 25 -3.06 -13.75 -6.37
N PHE A 26 -2.01 -13.18 -5.78
CA PHE A 26 -1.41 -13.72 -4.57
C PHE A 26 -2.37 -13.65 -3.38
N LEU A 27 -3.01 -12.50 -3.15
CA LEU A 27 -3.96 -12.30 -2.05
C LEU A 27 -5.17 -13.25 -2.15
N LYS A 28 -5.61 -13.59 -3.37
CA LYS A 28 -6.67 -14.57 -3.62
C LYS A 28 -6.27 -16.02 -3.33
N LYS A 29 -4.97 -16.32 -3.20
CA LYS A 29 -4.44 -17.68 -2.96
C LYS A 29 -4.21 -17.99 -1.47
N ILE A 30 -4.29 -16.98 -0.60
CA ILE A 30 -4.09 -17.10 0.84
C ILE A 30 -5.40 -16.87 1.59
N ASP A 31 -5.44 -17.11 2.91
CA ASP A 31 -6.66 -16.88 3.67
C ASP A 31 -6.96 -15.39 3.85
N ASN A 32 -8.22 -15.05 4.11
CA ASN A 32 -8.64 -13.65 4.23
C ASN A 32 -7.98 -12.91 5.41
N LYS A 33 -7.62 -13.61 6.49
CA LYS A 33 -6.95 -13.00 7.66
C LYS A 33 -5.51 -12.64 7.32
N GLU A 34 -4.84 -13.46 6.54
CA GLU A 34 -3.48 -13.26 6.04
C GLU A 34 -3.44 -12.21 4.95
N ALA A 35 -4.36 -12.27 3.97
CA ALA A 35 -4.52 -11.24 2.95
C ALA A 35 -4.77 -9.86 3.58
N LYS A 36 -5.63 -9.80 4.59
CA LYS A 36 -5.85 -8.59 5.38
C LYS A 36 -4.55 -8.11 6.04
N ALA A 37 -3.78 -9.02 6.67
CA ALA A 37 -2.51 -8.69 7.31
C ALA A 37 -1.50 -8.08 6.31
N VAL A 38 -1.42 -8.65 5.11
CA VAL A 38 -0.53 -8.20 4.05
C VAL A 38 -0.92 -6.78 3.61
N ILE A 39 -2.19 -6.54 3.34
CA ILE A 39 -2.68 -5.20 2.96
C ILE A 39 -2.44 -4.19 4.08
N GLU A 40 -2.77 -4.53 5.32
CA GLU A 40 -2.49 -3.72 6.51
C GLU A 40 -1.00 -3.31 6.59
N ALA A 41 -0.09 -4.25 6.34
CA ALA A 41 1.34 -4.01 6.34
C ALA A 41 1.82 -3.14 5.17
N ILE A 42 1.28 -3.34 3.97
CA ILE A 42 1.63 -2.55 2.79
C ILE A 42 1.16 -1.10 2.96
N ILE A 43 -0.07 -0.88 3.42
CA ILE A 43 -0.61 0.46 3.67
C ILE A 43 0.30 1.22 4.64
N LEU A 44 0.62 0.65 5.80
CA LEU A 44 1.47 1.32 6.78
C LEU A 44 2.88 1.57 6.26
N SER A 45 3.46 0.61 5.54
CA SER A 45 4.79 0.77 4.94
C SER A 45 4.80 1.89 3.90
N ALA A 46 3.73 2.01 3.12
CA ALA A 46 3.57 3.07 2.14
C ALA A 46 3.43 4.44 2.83
N ILE A 47 2.56 4.56 3.84
CA ILE A 47 2.36 5.81 4.58
C ILE A 47 3.67 6.25 5.27
N HIS A 48 4.36 5.33 5.95
CA HIS A 48 5.64 5.63 6.60
C HIS A 48 6.72 5.96 5.56
N GLY A 49 6.77 5.24 4.44
CA GLY A 49 7.70 5.49 3.35
C GLY A 49 7.56 6.89 2.78
N VAL A 50 6.32 7.37 2.60
CA VAL A 50 6.08 8.73 2.12
C VAL A 50 6.37 9.77 3.19
N LYS A 51 5.95 9.55 4.44
CA LYS A 51 6.27 10.43 5.59
C LYS A 51 7.77 10.66 5.74
N ASP A 52 8.57 9.60 5.58
CA ASP A 52 10.03 9.62 5.67
C ASP A 52 10.71 10.08 4.36
N LYS A 53 9.92 10.49 3.35
CA LYS A 53 10.39 10.90 2.01
C LYS A 53 11.23 9.84 1.28
N ARG A 54 10.99 8.56 1.58
CA ARG A 54 11.65 7.40 0.94
C ARG A 54 10.91 6.92 -0.30
N ILE A 55 9.61 7.18 -0.38
CA ILE A 55 8.72 6.83 -1.48
C ILE A 55 7.89 8.08 -1.81
N SER A 56 7.62 8.33 -3.09
CA SER A 56 6.73 9.40 -3.54
C SER A 56 5.25 8.98 -3.45
N ILE A 57 4.34 9.96 -3.43
CA ILE A 57 2.90 9.69 -3.42
C ILE A 57 2.47 8.93 -4.66
N SER A 58 2.97 9.34 -5.83
CA SER A 58 2.67 8.67 -7.10
C SER A 58 3.14 7.21 -7.13
N GLU A 59 4.24 6.87 -6.46
CA GLU A 59 4.65 5.47 -6.29
C GLU A 59 3.69 4.71 -5.37
N VAL A 60 3.17 5.33 -4.32
CA VAL A 60 2.20 4.70 -3.41
C VAL A 60 0.83 4.48 -4.05
N GLU A 61 0.38 5.39 -4.93
CA GLU A 61 -0.83 5.20 -5.74
C GLU A 61 -0.77 3.92 -6.58
N ILE A 62 0.37 3.72 -7.24
CA ILE A 62 0.62 2.51 -8.05
C ILE A 62 0.65 1.25 -7.16
N ILE A 63 1.08 1.37 -5.90
CA ILE A 63 1.23 0.23 -5.00
C ILE A 63 -0.11 -0.16 -4.36
N ILE A 64 -0.76 0.77 -3.65
CA ILE A 64 -1.84 0.41 -2.72
C ILE A 64 -3.11 1.26 -2.86
N PHE A 65 -3.01 2.50 -3.34
CA PHE A 65 -4.17 3.34 -3.60
C PHE A 65 -4.64 3.19 -5.04
N ASN A 66 -5.11 1.99 -5.37
CA ASN A 66 -5.67 1.68 -6.68
C ASN A 66 -7.02 0.95 -6.56
N LEU A 67 -7.77 0.99 -7.68
CA LEU A 67 -9.13 0.45 -7.75
C LEU A 67 -9.19 -1.06 -7.48
N ASP A 68 -8.22 -1.84 -7.96
CA ASP A 68 -8.26 -3.31 -7.81
C ASP A 68 -8.10 -3.73 -6.35
N ILE A 69 -7.19 -3.08 -5.62
CA ILE A 69 -7.01 -3.31 -4.18
C ILE A 69 -8.24 -2.85 -3.42
N LEU A 70 -8.85 -1.72 -3.80
CA LEU A 70 -10.09 -1.25 -3.21
C LEU A 70 -11.23 -2.25 -3.39
N LEU A 71 -11.42 -2.76 -4.62
CA LEU A 71 -12.44 -3.76 -4.93
C LEU A 71 -12.20 -5.05 -4.14
N PHE A 72 -10.94 -5.51 -4.06
CA PHE A 72 -10.59 -6.67 -3.25
C PHE A 72 -10.94 -6.47 -1.77
N CYS A 73 -10.63 -5.30 -1.21
CA CYS A 73 -10.97 -4.98 0.19
C CYS A 73 -12.48 -4.92 0.42
N LYS A 74 -13.26 -4.37 -0.52
CA LYS A 74 -14.72 -4.27 -0.41
C LYS A 74 -15.42 -5.61 -0.59
N GLU A 75 -15.02 -6.39 -1.59
CA GLU A 75 -15.74 -7.58 -2.02
C GLU A 75 -15.27 -8.85 -1.31
N SER A 76 -13.95 -9.03 -1.20
CA SER A 76 -13.33 -10.25 -0.67
C SER A 76 -13.12 -10.17 0.84
N LEU A 77 -12.46 -9.11 1.31
CA LEU A 77 -12.17 -8.95 2.75
C LEU A 77 -13.37 -8.38 3.53
N ARG A 78 -14.16 -7.52 2.88
CA ARG A 78 -15.27 -6.76 3.47
C ARG A 78 -14.82 -5.96 4.70
N ASP A 79 -13.60 -5.42 4.66
CA ASP A 79 -13.08 -4.58 5.74
C ASP A 79 -13.37 -3.09 5.43
N PRO A 80 -14.28 -2.45 6.17
CA PRO A 80 -14.66 -1.06 5.91
C PRO A 80 -13.52 -0.08 6.20
N ARG A 81 -12.60 -0.40 7.12
CA ARG A 81 -11.48 0.48 7.47
C ARG A 81 -10.43 0.48 6.37
N LEU A 82 -10.07 -0.69 5.86
CA LEU A 82 -9.16 -0.80 4.71
C LEU A 82 -9.75 -0.11 3.48
N SER A 83 -11.04 -0.35 3.23
CA SER A 83 -11.74 0.28 2.11
C SER A 83 -11.72 1.81 2.21
N LEU A 84 -11.93 2.35 3.42
CA LEU A 84 -11.90 3.78 3.69
C LEU A 84 -10.50 4.38 3.47
N ILE A 85 -9.46 3.76 4.01
CA ILE A 85 -8.08 4.24 3.85
C ILE A 85 -7.66 4.22 2.39
N ILE A 86 -7.97 3.14 1.67
CA ILE A 86 -7.62 3.02 0.26
C ILE A 86 -8.40 4.02 -0.59
N SER A 87 -9.72 4.17 -0.39
CA SER A 87 -10.50 5.15 -1.14
C SER A 87 -10.05 6.57 -0.88
N TYR A 88 -9.77 6.91 0.37
CA TYR A 88 -9.25 8.23 0.71
C TYR A 88 -7.86 8.45 0.11
N GLY A 89 -7.00 7.43 0.16
CA GLY A 89 -5.67 7.44 -0.45
C GLY A 89 -5.68 7.70 -1.96
N MET A 90 -6.72 7.25 -2.66
CA MET A 90 -6.93 7.49 -4.09
C MET A 90 -7.36 8.93 -4.43
N GLU A 91 -7.84 9.69 -3.44
CA GLU A 91 -8.31 11.07 -3.59
C GLU A 91 -7.26 12.10 -3.13
N LEU A 92 -6.09 11.64 -2.66
CA LEU A 92 -5.05 12.50 -2.09
C LEU A 92 -4.27 13.23 -3.19
N ASP A 93 -4.28 14.56 -3.14
CA ASP A 93 -3.30 15.38 -3.87
C ASP A 93 -1.94 15.39 -3.13
N SER A 94 -1.96 15.18 -1.79
CA SER A 94 -0.77 15.20 -0.92
C SER A 94 -0.90 14.26 0.29
N ILE A 95 0.17 13.54 0.65
CA ILE A 95 0.24 12.69 1.86
C ILE A 95 -0.03 13.47 3.16
N HIS A 96 0.24 14.78 3.16
CA HIS A 96 0.03 15.62 4.33
C HIS A 96 -1.47 15.73 4.69
N GLU A 97 -2.35 15.42 3.74
CA GLU A 97 -3.80 15.38 3.95
C GLU A 97 -4.25 14.09 4.69
N LEU A 98 -3.48 12.99 4.63
CA LEU A 98 -3.72 11.82 5.51
C LEU A 98 -3.67 12.18 6.98
N VAL A 99 -2.79 13.10 7.36
CA VAL A 99 -2.63 13.56 8.75
C VAL A 99 -3.69 14.60 9.12
N GLY A 100 -4.34 15.21 8.12
CA GLY A 100 -5.40 16.20 8.30
C GLY A 100 -6.77 15.60 8.55
N ASN A 101 -6.99 14.31 8.23
CA ASN A 101 -8.25 13.62 8.45
C ASN A 101 -8.21 12.71 9.71
N PRO A 102 -8.95 13.04 10.78
CA PRO A 102 -8.95 12.26 12.02
C PRO A 102 -9.42 10.82 11.85
N GLU A 103 -10.37 10.55 10.96
CA GLU A 103 -10.89 9.19 10.73
C GLU A 103 -9.83 8.28 10.12
N ILE A 104 -9.04 8.83 9.19
CA ILE A 104 -7.95 8.11 8.53
C ILE A 104 -6.76 7.92 9.46
N ALA A 105 -6.40 8.97 10.22
CA ALA A 105 -5.37 8.87 11.24
C ALA A 105 -5.70 7.79 12.28
N ASN A 106 -6.94 7.74 12.76
CA ASN A 106 -7.41 6.70 13.69
C ASN A 106 -7.36 5.31 13.06
N ALA A 107 -7.84 5.16 11.82
CA ALA A 107 -7.81 3.88 11.11
C ALA A 107 -6.38 3.38 10.89
N CYS A 108 -5.43 4.26 10.59
CA CYS A 108 -4.01 3.92 10.47
C CYS A 108 -3.43 3.48 11.82
N GLN A 109 -3.75 4.20 12.90
CA GLN A 109 -3.29 3.85 14.25
C GLN A 109 -3.82 2.48 14.68
N GLU A 110 -5.11 2.17 14.43
CA GLU A 110 -5.67 0.85 14.72
C GLU A 110 -4.95 -0.26 13.97
N ILE A 111 -4.60 -0.05 12.70
CA ILE A 111 -3.84 -1.02 11.92
C ILE A 111 -2.43 -1.20 12.52
N GLU A 112 -1.79 -0.12 12.96
CA GLU A 112 -0.47 -0.18 13.57
C GLU A 112 -0.49 -1.00 14.87
N GLU A 113 -1.48 -0.78 15.74
CA GLU A 113 -1.68 -1.54 16.97
C GLU A 113 -1.93 -3.03 16.67
N ILE A 114 -2.78 -3.33 15.67
CA ILE A 114 -3.04 -4.70 15.23
C ILE A 114 -1.74 -5.38 14.77
N LEU A 115 -0.94 -4.74 13.92
CA LEU A 115 0.31 -5.35 13.45
C LEU A 115 1.34 -5.51 14.56
N GLN A 116 1.45 -4.54 15.47
CA GLN A 116 2.34 -4.64 16.63
C GLN A 116 1.94 -5.80 17.54
N SER A 117 0.65 -6.04 17.76
CA SER A 117 0.17 -7.21 18.51
C SER A 117 0.53 -8.54 17.84
N ARG A 118 0.59 -8.58 16.50
CA ARG A 118 0.96 -9.78 15.72
C ARG A 118 2.47 -10.03 15.66
N LYS A 119 3.31 -9.02 15.86
CA LYS A 119 4.78 -9.16 15.95
C LYS A 119 5.25 -10.03 17.13
N SER A 120 4.35 -10.43 18.02
CA SER A 120 4.64 -11.40 19.09
C SER A 120 4.75 -12.85 18.62
N ILE A 121 4.41 -13.16 17.35
CA ILE A 121 4.60 -14.51 16.77
C ILE A 121 6.01 -14.58 16.18
N SER A 122 6.91 -15.31 16.86
CA SER A 122 8.27 -15.55 16.37
C SER A 122 8.26 -16.62 15.28
N TRP A 123 9.21 -16.55 14.33
CA TRP A 123 9.51 -17.65 13.41
C TRP A 123 9.92 -18.94 14.14
N SER A 124 10.29 -18.86 15.42
CA SER A 124 10.53 -20.00 16.29
C SER A 124 9.26 -20.63 16.87
N ASP A 125 8.11 -19.98 16.71
CA ASP A 125 6.82 -20.41 17.28
C ASP A 125 5.87 -21.02 16.22
N LEU A 126 6.33 -21.10 14.96
CA LEU A 126 5.70 -21.83 13.85
C LEU A 126 6.43 -23.14 13.60
#